data_AF-A0A6G6Y4W3-F1
#
_entry.id   AF-A0A6G6Y4W3-F1
#
_cell.length_a   1.000
_cell.length_b   1.000
_cell.length_c   1.000
_cell.angle_alpha   90.00
_cell.angle_beta   90.00
_cell.angle_gamma   90.00
#
_symmetry.space_group_name_H-M   'P 1'
#
loop_
_entity.id
_entity.type
_entity.pdbx_description
1 polymer ?
#
loop_
_entity_poly.entity_id
_entity_poly.type
_entity_poly.pdbx_seq_one_letter_code
_entity_poly.pdbx_strand_id
1 'polypeptide(L)'
;MNASPPIFVGRSSLWNNPFEGRPKIGAERARILYGYWLPGTLHPYVLRCAGFGHDEIDGLERMRKRVVASFDQLRDQRLICRCGNPRTCHRPILARASEAAQ
;
A
#
# COMPACT_ATOMS: atom_id res chain seq x y z
N MET A 1 28.02 1.87 13.66
CA MET A 1 26.55 1.80 13.82
C MET A 1 26.05 0.69 12.89
N ASN A 2 25.46 -0.38 13.43
CA ASN A 2 24.86 -1.41 12.59
C ASN A 2 23.52 -0.89 12.08
N ALA A 3 23.40 -0.69 10.77
CA ALA A 3 22.13 -0.32 10.16
C ALA A 3 21.13 -1.46 10.32
N SER A 4 19.89 -1.16 10.71
CA SER A 4 18.80 -2.14 10.70
C SER A 4 18.63 -2.73 9.29
N PRO A 5 18.29 -4.03 9.19
CA PRO A 5 18.10 -4.66 7.89
C PRO A 5 16.92 -4.01 7.15
N PRO A 6 16.97 -3.91 5.81
CA PRO A 6 15.91 -3.27 5.05
C PRO A 6 14.59 -4.05 5.14
N ILE A 7 13.47 -3.34 5.24
CA ILE A 7 12.14 -3.93 5.24
C ILE A 7 11.65 -4.09 3.80
N PHE A 8 11.28 -5.32 3.44
CA PHE A 8 10.66 -5.62 2.16
C PHE A 8 9.17 -5.27 2.17
N VAL A 9 8.75 -4.40 1.24
CA VAL A 9 7.38 -3.87 1.15
C VAL A 9 6.62 -4.34 -0.10
N GLY A 10 7.14 -5.35 -0.80
CA GLY A 10 6.55 -5.88 -2.03
C GLY A 10 5.46 -6.93 -1.79
N ARG A 11 5.16 -7.72 -2.84
CA ARG A 11 4.21 -8.85 -2.77
C ARG A 11 4.52 -9.79 -1.58
N SER A 12 3.46 -10.31 -0.96
CA SER A 12 3.54 -11.18 0.23
C SER A 12 4.00 -10.52 1.53
N SER A 13 4.24 -9.20 1.54
CA SER A 13 4.43 -8.44 2.78
C SER A 13 3.10 -7.86 3.27
N LEU A 14 3.03 -7.47 4.55
CA LEU A 14 1.92 -6.67 5.09
C LEU A 14 1.73 -5.36 4.29
N TRP A 15 2.82 -4.83 3.76
CA TRP A 15 2.94 -3.52 3.12
C TRP A 15 2.62 -3.52 1.63
N ASN A 16 2.18 -4.64 1.08
CA ASN A 16 1.95 -4.78 -0.35
C ASN A 16 0.82 -3.85 -0.82
N ASN A 17 0.84 -3.51 -2.12
CA ASN A 17 -0.27 -2.84 -2.77
C ASN A 17 -1.36 -3.88 -3.10
N PRO A 18 -2.55 -3.85 -2.47
CA PRO A 18 -3.60 -4.85 -2.72
C PRO A 18 -4.33 -4.66 -4.06
N PHE A 19 -4.02 -3.58 -4.78
CA PHE A 19 -4.58 -3.29 -6.11
C PHE A 19 -3.67 -3.81 -7.24
N GLU A 20 -2.42 -4.17 -6.93
CA GLU A 20 -1.47 -4.65 -7.92
C GLU A 20 -1.85 -6.04 -8.44
N GLY A 21 -1.75 -6.25 -9.77
CA GLY A 21 -2.02 -7.54 -10.40
C GLY A 21 -3.51 -7.87 -10.59
N ARG A 22 -4.43 -6.98 -10.19
CA ARG A 22 -5.85 -7.18 -10.47
C ARG A 22 -6.17 -7.01 -11.95
N PRO A 23 -7.00 -7.88 -12.55
CA PRO A 23 -7.50 -7.68 -13.91
C PRO A 23 -8.14 -6.30 -14.05
N LYS A 24 -7.85 -5.60 -15.16
CA LYS A 24 -8.36 -4.25 -15.47
C LYS A 24 -7.83 -3.10 -14.59
N ILE A 25 -6.99 -3.38 -13.59
CA ILE A 25 -6.31 -2.38 -12.76
C ILE A 25 -4.82 -2.43 -13.09
N GLY A 26 -4.42 -1.70 -14.13
CA GLY A 26 -3.01 -1.57 -14.51
C GLY A 26 -2.15 -1.01 -13.39
N ALA A 27 -0.83 -1.23 -13.45
CA ALA A 27 0.11 -0.90 -12.38
C ALA A 27 0.06 0.58 -11.93
N GLU A 28 -0.16 1.50 -12.86
CA GLU A 28 -0.30 2.92 -12.54
C GLU A 28 -1.58 3.22 -11.76
N ARG A 29 -2.72 2.66 -12.20
CA ARG A 29 -4.00 2.81 -11.49
C ARG A 29 -3.94 2.16 -10.11
N ALA A 30 -3.28 1.01 -9.99
CA ALA A 30 -3.03 0.36 -8.71
C ALA A 30 -2.23 1.28 -7.76
N ARG A 31 -1.20 1.96 -8.25
CA ARG A 31 -0.43 2.95 -7.46
C ARG A 31 -1.30 4.11 -7.01
N ILE A 32 -2.15 4.64 -7.90
CA ILE A 32 -3.07 5.75 -7.57
C ILE A 32 -4.07 5.33 -6.50
N LEU A 33 -4.74 4.17 -6.67
CA LEU A 33 -5.70 3.65 -5.68
C LEU A 33 -5.02 3.46 -4.33
N TYR A 34 -3.80 2.92 -4.30
CA TYR A 34 -3.02 2.78 -3.07
C TYR A 34 -2.78 4.12 -2.37
N GLY A 35 -2.48 5.17 -3.14
CA GLY A 35 -2.27 6.53 -2.62
C GLY A 35 -3.49 7.14 -1.94
N TYR A 36 -4.70 6.82 -2.37
CA TYR A 36 -5.94 7.26 -1.70
C TYR A 36 -6.38 6.30 -0.60
N TRP A 37 -6.17 4.99 -0.81
CA TRP A 37 -6.58 3.95 0.13
C TRP A 37 -5.80 4.03 1.42
N LEU A 38 -4.47 4.13 1.37
CA LEU A 38 -3.61 4.10 2.56
C LEU A 38 -3.98 5.19 3.58
N PRO A 39 -4.17 6.47 3.20
CA PRO A 39 -4.62 7.52 4.13
C PRO A 39 -6.12 7.46 4.46
N GLY A 40 -6.90 6.54 3.88
CA GLY A 40 -8.34 6.42 4.15
C GLY A 40 -9.22 7.42 3.40
N THR A 41 -8.72 7.99 2.30
CA THR A 41 -9.45 8.99 1.48
C THR A 41 -10.12 8.38 0.24
N LEU A 42 -9.91 7.09 -0.02
CA LEU A 42 -10.54 6.39 -1.13
C LEU A 42 -11.99 6.04 -0.80
N HIS A 43 -12.93 6.73 -1.46
CA HIS A 43 -14.35 6.47 -1.27
C HIS A 43 -14.74 5.06 -1.77
N PRO A 44 -15.52 4.27 -0.99
CA PRO A 44 -15.91 2.90 -1.36
C PRO A 44 -16.59 2.77 -2.72
N TYR A 45 -17.30 3.80 -3.16
CA TYR A 45 -17.90 3.86 -4.51
C TYR A 45 -16.87 3.66 -5.63
N VAL A 46 -15.67 4.22 -5.51
CA VAL A 46 -14.60 4.08 -6.51
C VAL A 46 -14.16 2.63 -6.63
N LEU A 47 -14.08 1.91 -5.51
CA LEU A 47 -13.78 0.48 -5.48
C LEU A 47 -14.91 -0.33 -6.12
N ARG A 48 -16.18 -0.02 -5.83
CA ARG A 48 -17.32 -0.67 -6.51
C ARG A 48 -17.27 -0.49 -8.02
N CYS A 49 -17.00 0.73 -8.51
CA CYS A 49 -16.83 1.00 -9.95
C CYS A 49 -15.63 0.26 -10.55
N ALA A 50 -14.60 -0.04 -9.76
CA ALA A 50 -13.46 -0.85 -10.17
C ALA A 50 -13.72 -2.37 -10.09
N GLY A 51 -14.94 -2.78 -9.72
CA GLY A 51 -15.38 -4.18 -9.71
C GLY A 51 -15.20 -4.91 -8.39
N PHE A 52 -14.98 -4.19 -7.29
CA PHE A 52 -14.84 -4.80 -5.96
C PHE A 52 -16.20 -5.05 -5.33
N GLY A 53 -16.40 -6.26 -4.79
CA GLY A 53 -17.54 -6.61 -3.97
C GLY A 53 -17.50 -5.99 -2.58
N HIS A 54 -18.62 -6.06 -1.86
CA HIS A 54 -18.74 -5.52 -0.49
C HIS A 54 -17.70 -6.15 0.46
N ASP A 55 -17.60 -7.48 0.48
CA ASP A 55 -16.68 -8.20 1.37
C ASP A 55 -15.20 -7.92 1.06
N GLU A 56 -14.87 -7.69 -0.22
CA GLU A 56 -13.52 -7.30 -0.62
C GLU A 56 -13.17 -5.91 -0.11
N ILE A 57 -14.12 -4.96 -0.17
CA ILE A 57 -13.95 -3.60 0.35
C ILE A 57 -13.75 -3.64 1.87
N ASP A 58 -14.55 -4.41 2.59
CA ASP A 58 -14.39 -4.58 4.03
C ASP A 58 -13.06 -5.24 4.38
N GLY A 59 -12.63 -6.21 3.58
CA GLY A 59 -11.32 -6.84 3.69
C GLY A 59 -10.16 -5.86 3.50
N LEU A 60 -10.27 -4.98 2.50
CA LEU A 60 -9.31 -3.91 2.26
C LEU A 60 -9.26 -2.92 3.41
N GLU A 61 -10.39 -2.57 4.02
CA GLU A 61 -10.41 -1.66 5.16
C GLU A 61 -9.76 -2.30 6.41
N ARG A 62 -10.05 -3.58 6.68
CA ARG A 62 -9.35 -4.33 7.74
C ARG A 62 -7.85 -4.42 7.48
N MET A 63 -7.45 -4.65 6.24
CA MET A 63 -6.04 -4.65 5.85
C MET A 63 -5.39 -3.29 6.07
N ARG A 64 -6.06 -2.20 5.66
CA ARG A 64 -5.58 -0.82 5.84
C ARG A 64 -5.30 -0.52 7.30
N LYS A 65 -6.25 -0.87 8.18
CA LYS A 65 -6.10 -0.69 9.64
C LYS A 65 -4.87 -1.42 10.18
N ARG A 66 -4.60 -2.66 9.75
CA ARG A 66 -3.40 -3.41 10.14
C ARG A 66 -2.11 -2.78 9.63
N VAL A 67 -2.11 -2.26 8.41
CA VAL A 67 -0.96 -1.55 7.83
C VAL A 67 -0.66 -0.30 8.63
N VAL A 68 -1.66 0.56 8.84
CA VAL A 68 -1.50 1.81 9.60
C VAL A 68 -1.07 1.55 11.04
N ALA A 69 -1.67 0.57 11.72
CA ALA A 69 -1.29 0.20 13.08
C ALA A 69 0.15 -0.32 13.20
N SER A 70 0.77 -0.72 12.09
CA SER A 70 2.14 -1.22 12.07
C SER A 70 3.17 -0.16 11.67
N PHE A 71 2.76 1.08 11.35
CA PHE A 71 3.67 2.11 10.79
C PHE A 71 4.91 2.39 11.64
N ASP A 72 4.83 2.24 12.96
CA ASP A 72 6.00 2.35 13.85
C ASP A 72 7.15 1.40 13.48
N GLN A 73 6.85 0.25 12.88
CA GLN A 73 7.86 -0.72 12.44
C GLN A 73 8.68 -0.21 11.24
N LEU A 74 8.18 0.79 10.51
CA LEU A 74 8.85 1.38 9.36
C LEU A 74 9.79 2.53 9.74
N ARG A 75 9.78 2.94 11.01
CA ARG A 75 10.54 4.09 11.51
C ARG A 75 12.05 3.89 11.33
N ASP A 76 12.67 4.87 10.67
CA ASP A 76 14.10 4.87 10.35
C ASP A 76 14.56 3.65 9.53
N GLN A 77 13.62 2.89 8.95
CA GLN A 77 13.92 1.69 8.20
C GLN A 77 14.12 1.97 6.71
N ARG A 78 15.12 1.33 6.13
CA ARG A 78 15.30 1.33 4.68
C ARG A 78 14.24 0.43 4.03
N LEU A 79 13.28 1.03 3.33
CA LEU A 79 12.27 0.27 2.58
C LEU A 79 12.82 -0.23 1.24
N ILE A 80 12.55 -1.48 0.89
CA ILE A 80 12.90 -2.09 -0.41
C ILE A 80 11.67 -2.71 -1.09
N CYS A 81 11.52 -2.49 -2.40
CA CYS A 81 10.54 -3.18 -3.25
C CYS A 81 11.25 -3.80 -4.45
N ARG A 82 10.75 -4.96 -4.90
CA ARG A 82 11.14 -5.59 -6.18
C ARG A 82 10.19 -5.22 -7.33
N CYS A 83 9.63 -4.02 -7.26
CA CYS A 83 8.77 -3.44 -8.27
C CYS A 83 9.61 -3.23 -9.55
N GLY A 84 9.24 -3.87 -10.67
CA GLY A 84 10.03 -3.81 -11.92
C GLY A 84 10.08 -2.44 -12.60
N ASN A 85 9.18 -1.52 -12.24
CA ASN A 85 9.12 -0.16 -12.77
C ASN A 85 9.06 0.87 -11.61
N PRO A 86 10.07 1.74 -11.45
CA PRO A 86 10.09 2.78 -10.42
C PRO A 86 8.89 3.75 -10.49
N ARG A 87 8.33 4.02 -11.68
CA ARG A 87 7.20 4.94 -11.85
C ARG A 87 5.89 4.41 -11.28
N THR A 88 5.75 3.08 -11.22
CA THR A 88 4.56 2.41 -10.68
C THR A 88 4.79 1.83 -9.29
N CYS A 89 5.96 2.07 -8.69
CA CYS A 89 6.31 1.59 -7.36
C CYS A 89 5.48 2.30 -6.28
N HIS A 90 4.91 1.53 -5.34
CA HIS A 90 4.13 2.08 -4.22
C HIS A 90 5.00 2.46 -3.02
N ARG A 91 6.25 2.00 -2.95
CA ARG A 91 7.20 2.30 -1.86
C ARG A 91 7.25 3.78 -1.47
N PRO A 92 7.31 4.75 -2.40
CA PRO A 92 7.35 6.17 -2.03
C PRO A 92 6.05 6.66 -1.35
N ILE A 93 4.91 6.08 -1.70
CA ILE A 93 3.62 6.40 -1.05
C ILE A 93 3.63 5.90 0.38
N LEU A 94 4.06 4.66 0.58
CA LEU A 94 4.15 4.06 1.91
C LEU A 94 5.11 4.82 2.82
N ALA A 95 6.31 5.17 2.32
CA ALA A 95 7.30 5.95 3.07
C ALA A 95 6.72 7.28 3.57
N ARG A 96 6.09 8.05 2.66
CA ARG A 96 5.45 9.32 3.00
C ARG A 96 4.31 9.15 4.00
N ALA A 97 3.49 8.11 3.85
CA ALA A 97 2.38 7.85 4.76
C ALA A 97 2.86 7.44 6.16
N SER A 98 3.93 6.64 6.26
CA SER A 98 4.51 6.27 7.55
C SER A 98 5.20 7.44 8.24
N GLU A 99 5.74 8.39 7.49
CA GLU A 99 6.31 9.64 8.02
C GLU A 99 5.20 10.58 8.52
N ALA A 100 4.08 10.70 7.81
CA ALA A 100 2.99 11.62 8.15
C ALA A 100 2.07 11.13 9.28
N ALA A 101 2.12 9.85 9.63
CA ALA A 101 1.36 9.27 10.74
C ALA A 101 2.07 9.40 12.10
N GLN A 102 3.25 10.03 12.11
CA GLN A 102 4.06 10.35 13.28
C GLN A 102 3.72 11.75 13.78
#